data_AF-A0A536SWW1-F1
#
_entry.id   AF-A0A536SWW1-F1
#
_cell.length_a   1.000
_cell.length_b   1.000
_cell.length_c   1.000
_cell.angle_alpha   90.00
_cell.angle_beta   90.00
_cell.angle_gamma   90.00
#
_symmetry.space_group_name_H-M   'P 1'
#
loop_
_entity.id
_entity.type
_entity.pdbx_description
1 polymer ?
#
loop_
_entity_poly.entity_id
_entity_poly.type
_entity_poly.pdbx_seq_one_letter_code
_entity_poly.pdbx_strand_id
1 'polypeptide(L)' 'MGKDTATTRTLRRALATIGSEERLAAALNCSPLELVRWLSGEKPAPSEVFIAALDIVASMGSGPRARRA' A
#
# COMPACT_ATOMS: atom_id res chain seq x y z
N MET A 1 0.53 -21.70 1.48
CA MET A 1 1.40 -20.65 2.03
C MET A 1 1.52 -19.55 1.00
N GLY A 2 0.82 -18.42 1.19
CA GLY A 2 0.99 -17.25 0.32
C GLY A 2 2.44 -16.79 0.37
N LYS A 3 3.07 -16.57 -0.79
CA LYS A 3 4.49 -16.17 -0.84
C LYS A 3 4.62 -14.76 -0.25
N ASP A 4 5.31 -14.61 0.88
CA ASP A 4 5.73 -13.32 1.43
C ASP A 4 6.72 -12.64 0.46
N THR A 5 6.17 -11.91 -0.51
CA THR A 5 6.93 -11.15 -1.50
C THR A 5 7.28 -9.76 -0.97
N ALA A 6 8.23 -9.09 -1.62
CA ALA A 6 8.48 -7.67 -1.37
C ALA A 6 7.18 -6.84 -1.52
N THR A 7 6.31 -7.22 -2.47
CA THR A 7 5.01 -6.60 -2.69
C THR A 7 4.09 -6.71 -1.48
N THR A 8 3.92 -7.91 -0.93
CA THR A 8 3.07 -8.13 0.26
C THR A 8 3.62 -7.36 1.48
N ARG A 9 4.94 -7.29 1.65
CA ARG A 9 5.57 -6.49 2.71
C ARG A 9 5.35 -4.99 2.54
N THR A 10 5.44 -4.48 1.32
CA THR A 10 5.17 -3.06 1.03
C THR A 10 3.70 -2.72 1.27
N LEU A 11 2.76 -3.57 0.83
CA LEU A 11 1.33 -3.37 1.08
C LEU A 11 1.00 -3.34 2.57
N ARG A 12 1.58 -4.24 3.37
CA ARG A 12 1.43 -4.22 4.83
C ARG A 12 1.99 -2.94 5.47
N ARG A 13 3.11 -2.42 4.97
CA ARG A 13 3.64 -1.12 5.41
C ARG A 13 2.74 0.04 5.01
N ALA A 14 2.24 0.07 3.79
CA ALA A 14 1.30 1.08 3.33
C ALA A 14 0.01 1.06 4.17
N LEU A 15 -0.47 -0.14 4.54
CA LEU A 15 -1.60 -0.31 5.45
C LEU A 15 -1.31 0.26 6.84
N ALA A 16 -0.13 -0.03 7.40
CA ALA A 16 0.28 0.54 8.68
C ALA A 16 0.43 2.08 8.63
N THR A 17 0.82 2.64 7.47
CA THR A 17 0.87 4.09 7.24
C THR A 17 -0.51 4.74 7.22
N ILE A 18 -1.46 4.17 6.47
CA ILE A 18 -2.80 4.74 6.29
C ILE A 18 -3.73 4.42 7.48
N GLY A 19 -3.52 3.26 8.12
CA GLY A 19 -4.26 2.81 9.30
C GLY A 19 -5.64 2.18 9.03
N SER A 20 -6.04 2.00 7.77
CA SER A 20 -7.31 1.34 7.40
C SER A 20 -7.19 0.66 6.04
N GLU A 21 -7.76 -0.54 5.94
CA GLU A 21 -7.80 -1.30 4.69
C GLU A 21 -8.70 -0.63 3.65
N GLU A 22 -9.85 -0.05 4.05
CA GLU A 22 -10.72 0.66 3.11
C GLU A 22 -10.05 1.90 2.52
N ARG A 23 -9.33 2.66 3.36
CA ARG A 23 -8.57 3.82 2.90
C ARG A 23 -7.41 3.42 1.99
N LEU A 24 -6.73 2.31 2.29
CA LEU A 24 -5.67 1.80 1.43
C LEU A 24 -6.23 1.31 0.09
N ALA A 25 -7.36 0.60 0.08
CA ALA A 25 -8.02 0.16 -1.14
C ALA A 25 -8.44 1.35 -2.01
N ALA A 26 -9.00 2.39 -1.39
CA ALA A 26 -9.33 3.64 -2.08
C ALA A 26 -8.08 4.34 -2.64
N ALA A 27 -7.00 4.43 -1.85
CA ALA A 27 -5.74 5.04 -2.29
C ALA A 27 -5.07 4.27 -3.44
N LEU A 28 -5.21 2.95 -3.47
CA LEU A 28 -4.71 2.07 -4.53
C LEU A 28 -5.71 1.89 -5.68
N ASN A 29 -6.87 2.55 -5.63
CA ASN A 29 -7.96 2.44 -6.59
C ASN A 29 -8.34 0.97 -6.90
N CYS A 30 -8.43 0.14 -5.87
CA CYS A 30 -8.78 -1.28 -5.99
C CYS A 30 -9.95 -1.66 -5.08
N SER A 31 -10.49 -2.85 -5.29
CA SER A 31 -11.53 -3.38 -4.39
C SER A 31 -10.90 -3.88 -3.07
N PRO A 32 -11.60 -3.74 -1.93
CA PRO A 32 -11.12 -4.29 -0.65
C PRO A 32 -10.86 -5.80 -0.71
N LEU A 33 -11.68 -6.52 -1.47
CA LEU A 33 -11.52 -7.97 -1.66
C LEU A 33 -10.19 -8.32 -2.36
N GLU A 34 -9.80 -7.55 -3.38
CA GLU A 34 -8.52 -7.74 -4.06
C GLU A 34 -7.35 -7.40 -3.15
N LEU A 35 -7.47 -6.32 -2.39
CA LEU A 35 -6.45 -5.92 -1.42
C LEU A 35 -6.19 -7.05 -0.40
N VAL A 36 -7.24 -7.66 0.15
CA VAL A 36 -7.11 -8.80 1.09
C VAL A 36 -6.41 -9.99 0.44
N ARG A 37 -6.74 -10.32 -0.81
CA ARG A 37 -6.08 -11.41 -1.56
C ARG A 37 -4.59 -11.14 -1.78
N TRP A 38 -4.22 -9.88 -2.02
CA TRP A 38 -2.81 -9.47 -2.17
C TRP A 38 -2.06 -9.49 -0.83
N LEU A 39 -2.68 -9.01 0.25
CA LEU A 39 -2.13 -9.01 1.61
C LEU A 39 -1.93 -10.42 2.18
N SER A 40 -2.79 -11.36 1.77
CA SER A 40 -2.71 -12.78 2.14
C SER A 40 -1.72 -13.57 1.27
N GLY A 41 -1.23 -12.97 0.17
CA GLY A 41 -0.37 -13.64 -0.81
C GLY A 41 -1.09 -14.72 -1.62
N GLU A 42 -2.44 -14.70 -1.64
CA GLU A 42 -3.29 -15.60 -2.43
C GLU A 42 -3.18 -15.24 -3.93
N LYS A 43 -3.17 -13.94 -4.23
CA LYS A 43 -3.00 -13.41 -5.59
C LYS A 43 -1.81 -12.45 -5.62
N PRO A 44 -0.95 -12.47 -6.64
CA PRO A 44 0.04 -11.42 -6.83
C PRO A 44 -0.65 -10.09 -7.17
N ALA A 45 -0.22 -9.01 -6.52
CA ALA A 45 -0.68 -7.67 -6.89
C ALA A 45 -0.02 -7.23 -8.21
N PRO A 46 -0.72 -6.44 -9.05
CA PRO A 46 -0.12 -5.79 -10.21
C PRO A 46 1.08 -4.91 -9.81
N SER A 47 2.04 -4.75 -10.73
CA SER A 47 3.21 -3.89 -10.50
C SER A 47 2.83 -2.43 -10.20
N GLU A 48 1.75 -1.94 -10.80
CA GLU A 48 1.22 -0.59 -10.58
C GLU A 48 0.81 -0.36 -9.12
N VAL A 49 0.18 -1.37 -8.52
CA VAL A 49 -0.23 -1.37 -7.11
C VAL A 49 1.00 -1.37 -6.20
N PHE A 50 2.04 -2.12 -6.57
CA PHE A 50 3.30 -2.11 -5.83
C PHE A 50 3.95 -0.72 -5.81
N ILE A 51 4.00 -0.04 -6.97
CA ILE A 51 4.57 1.31 -7.10
C ILE A 51 3.75 2.31 -6.27
N ALA A 52 2.42 2.31 -6.40
CA ALA A 52 1.55 3.20 -5.61
C ALA A 52 1.70 2.97 -4.10
N ALA A 53 1.85 1.71 -3.67
CA ALA A 53 2.09 1.39 -2.26
C ALA A 53 3.45 1.91 -1.78
N LEU A 54 4.49 1.94 -2.63
CA LEU A 54 5.77 2.56 -2.29
C LEU A 54 5.61 4.07 -2.08
N ASP A 55 4.84 4.75 -2.91
CA ASP A 55 4.59 6.20 -2.78
C ASP A 55 3.89 6.54 -1.45
N ILE A 56 2.92 5.71 -1.03
CA ILE A 56 2.25 5.85 0.27
C ILE A 56 3.26 5.69 1.42
N VAL A 57 4.11 4.67 1.36
CA VAL A 57 5.15 4.45 2.39
C VAL A 57 6.16 5.58 2.42
N ALA A 58 6.57 6.10 1.25
CA ALA A 58 7.52 7.20 1.13
C ALA A 58 6.93 8.54 1.59
N SER A 59 5.62 8.75 1.46
CA SER A 59 4.94 9.98 1.87
C SER A 59 5.02 10.24 3.38
N MET A 60 5.21 9.22 4.23
CA MET A 60 5.51 9.41 5.66
C MET A 60 6.87 10.07 5.92
N GLY A 61 7.83 9.95 5.00
CA GLY A 61 9.14 10.60 5.09
C GLY A 61 9.15 12.05 4.61
N SER A 62 8.14 12.43 3.81
CA SER A 62 7.93 13.78 3.29
C SER A 62 6.71 14.42 3.95
N GLY A 63 6.76 14.58 5.28
CA GLY A 63 5.91 15.58 5.92
C GLY A 63 6.11 16.94 5.24
N PRO A 64 5.11 17.83 5.23
CA PRO A 64 5.17 19.08 4.49
C PRO A 64 6.37 19.88 4.99
N ARG A 65 7.45 19.96 4.19
CA ARG A 65 8.37 21.09 4.30
C ARG A 65 7.52 22.29 3.94
N ALA A 66 6.99 22.92 4.99
CA ALA A 66 6.24 24.14 4.92
C ALA A 66 6.87 25.03 3.86
N ARG A 67 6.08 25.32 2.83
CA ARG A 67 6.30 26.46 1.94
C ARG A 67 6.43 27.67 2.86
N ARG A 68 7.66 28.03 3.22
CA ARG A 68 7.98 29.27 3.93
C ARG A 68 7.66 30.39 2.94
N ALA A 69 6.85 31.33 3.43
CA ALA A 69 6.48 32.57 2.80
C ALA A 69 7.71 33.38 2.35
#